data_AF-A0A9D4FAH7-F1
#
_entry.id   AF-A0A9D4FAH7-F1
#
_cell.length_a   1.000
_cell.length_b   1.000
_cell.length_c   1.000
_cell.angle_alpha   90.00
_cell.angle_beta   90.00
_cell.angle_gamma   90.00
#
_symmetry.space_group_name_H-M   'P 1'
#
loop_
_entity.id
_entity.type
_entity.pdbx_description
1 polymer ?
#
loop_
_entity_poly.entity_id
_entity_poly.type
_entity_poly.pdbx_seq_one_letter_code
_entity_poly.pdbx_strand_id
1 'polypeptide(L)'
;MQQYTSVVVVVVIVVGVVVVVVEVVVVVVALVVVVVLVVVVVVVVEVVEVVVVEVVVVVVVVVVVVVVVVVVVVVVVVVVVVVVVVVVVVVVVVVVVVVVVVVVVVVVVVVVVVVVVSSSSSSSSSSSSSSSIVVVVVVIVVVVVVVVVVVEVVEALVVVVVIEQYWFDPSDILTNEIELTTENETSPSTIQ
;
A
#
# COMPACT_ATOMS: atom_id res chain seq x y z
N MET A 1 72.72 -58.95 55.60
CA MET A 1 72.44 -58.45 54.23
C MET A 1 71.03 -58.78 53.71
N GLN A 2 70.39 -59.89 54.09
CA GLN A 2 69.05 -60.26 53.55
C GLN A 2 67.91 -59.28 53.91
N GLN A 3 67.92 -58.63 55.08
CA GLN A 3 66.85 -57.67 55.46
C GLN A 3 66.84 -56.40 54.59
N TYR A 4 68.00 -55.97 54.07
CA TYR A 4 68.07 -54.79 53.20
C TYR A 4 67.45 -55.07 51.83
N THR A 5 67.49 -56.30 51.34
CA THR A 5 66.95 -56.68 50.03
C THR A 5 65.42 -56.61 50.02
N SER A 6 64.75 -57.04 51.10
CA SER A 6 63.29 -56.97 51.20
C SER A 6 62.77 -55.53 51.24
N VAL A 7 63.47 -54.62 51.92
CA VAL A 7 63.06 -53.20 51.98
C VAL A 7 63.17 -52.54 50.61
N VAL A 8 64.26 -52.80 49.87
CA VAL A 8 64.45 -52.24 48.53
C VAL A 8 63.35 -52.72 47.56
N VAL A 9 62.99 -54.01 47.62
CA VAL A 9 61.91 -54.55 46.77
C VAL A 9 60.56 -53.89 47.07
N VAL A 10 60.22 -53.71 48.35
CA VAL A 10 58.98 -53.03 48.74
C VAL A 10 58.95 -51.58 48.25
N VAL A 11 60.06 -50.84 48.40
CA VAL A 11 60.16 -49.46 47.93
C VAL A 11 59.98 -49.37 46.41
N VAL A 12 60.61 -50.25 45.63
CA VAL A 12 60.46 -50.28 44.17
C VAL A 12 59.02 -50.54 43.75
N ILE A 13 58.33 -51.49 44.41
CA ILE A 13 56.91 -51.78 44.14
C ILE A 13 56.05 -50.56 44.45
N VAL A 14 56.22 -49.96 45.63
CA VAL A 14 55.42 -48.79 46.05
C VAL A 14 55.63 -47.63 45.07
N VAL A 15 56.87 -47.31 44.71
CA VAL A 15 57.18 -46.26 43.74
C VAL A 15 56.57 -46.58 42.38
N GLY A 16 56.69 -47.81 41.90
CA GLY A 16 56.08 -48.24 40.64
C GLY A 16 54.56 -48.07 40.63
N VAL A 17 53.89 -48.49 41.71
CA VAL A 17 52.43 -48.29 41.86
C VAL A 17 52.06 -46.81 41.87
N VAL A 18 52.80 -45.97 42.61
CA VAL A 18 52.55 -44.53 42.66
C VAL A 18 52.70 -43.89 41.28
N VAL A 19 53.74 -44.26 40.51
CA VAL A 19 53.93 -43.76 39.14
C VAL A 19 52.76 -44.14 38.25
N VAL A 20 52.33 -45.41 38.26
CA VAL A 20 51.17 -45.87 37.49
C VAL A 20 49.90 -45.11 37.88
N VAL A 21 49.65 -44.91 39.19
CA VAL A 21 48.48 -44.16 39.65
C VAL A 21 48.52 -42.71 39.16
N VAL A 22 49.68 -42.05 39.23
CA VAL A 22 49.85 -40.68 38.74
C VAL A 22 49.62 -40.60 37.23
N GLU A 23 50.17 -41.53 36.45
CA GLU A 23 49.95 -41.60 35.01
C GLU A 23 48.47 -41.77 34.67
N VAL A 24 47.79 -42.70 35.35
CA VAL A 24 46.34 -42.92 35.17
C VAL A 24 45.55 -41.66 35.52
N VAL A 25 45.88 -40.99 36.63
CA VAL A 25 45.22 -39.73 37.03
C VAL A 25 45.44 -38.64 35.96
N VAL A 26 46.66 -38.48 35.45
CA VAL A 26 46.96 -37.50 34.40
C VAL A 26 46.17 -37.80 33.12
N VAL A 27 46.09 -39.07 32.71
CA VAL A 27 45.31 -39.48 31.54
C VAL A 27 43.82 -39.21 31.74
N VAL A 28 43.27 -39.55 32.92
CA VAL A 28 41.86 -39.29 33.24
C VAL A 28 41.57 -37.79 33.22
N VAL A 29 42.41 -36.97 33.85
CA VAL A 29 42.25 -35.50 33.83
C VAL A 29 42.34 -34.96 32.41
N ALA A 30 43.29 -35.42 31.61
CA ALA A 30 43.42 -35.01 30.20
C ALA A 30 42.17 -35.39 29.39
N LEU A 31 41.63 -36.59 29.57
CA LEU A 31 40.38 -37.02 28.92
C LEU A 31 39.19 -36.17 29.35
N VAL A 32 39.05 -35.87 30.65
CA VAL A 32 37.98 -35.00 31.15
C VAL A 32 38.08 -33.60 30.53
N VAL A 33 39.28 -33.03 30.44
CA VAL A 33 39.49 -31.73 29.80
C VAL A 33 39.11 -31.78 28.32
N VAL A 34 39.50 -32.82 27.59
CA VAL A 34 39.12 -32.98 26.17
C VAL A 34 37.61 -33.09 26.02
N VAL A 35 36.92 -33.89 26.85
CA VAL A 35 35.46 -34.02 26.81
C VAL A 35 34.79 -32.68 27.08
N VAL A 36 35.24 -31.93 28.10
CA VAL A 36 34.70 -30.60 28.41
C VAL A 36 34.89 -29.65 27.22
N LEU A 37 36.08 -29.64 26.60
CA LEU A 37 36.33 -28.80 25.42
C LEU A 37 35.41 -29.17 24.25
N VAL A 38 35.22 -30.46 23.98
CA VAL A 38 34.30 -30.91 22.92
C VAL A 38 32.87 -30.45 23.20
N VAL A 39 32.37 -30.62 24.43
CA VAL A 39 31.04 -30.16 24.82
C VAL A 39 30.90 -28.66 24.64
N VAL A 40 31.89 -27.87 25.07
CA VAL A 40 31.88 -26.41 24.89
C VAL A 40 31.84 -26.04 23.41
N VAL A 41 32.64 -26.69 22.57
CA VAL A 41 32.63 -26.44 21.12
C VAL A 41 31.28 -26.76 20.51
N VAL A 42 30.67 -27.90 20.85
CA VAL A 42 29.34 -28.28 20.35
C VAL A 42 28.29 -27.24 20.73
N VAL A 43 28.24 -26.83 22.01
CA VAL A 43 27.29 -25.81 22.49
C VAL A 43 27.51 -24.48 21.76
N VAL A 44 28.75 -24.06 21.55
CA VAL A 44 29.05 -22.83 20.81
C VAL A 44 28.58 -22.92 19.36
N VAL A 45 28.80 -24.06 18.69
CA VAL A 45 28.33 -24.27 17.30
C VAL A 45 26.81 -24.22 17.23
N GLU A 46 26.11 -24.91 18.13
CA GLU A 46 24.64 -24.90 18.18
C GLU A 46 24.10 -23.47 18.39
N VAL A 47 24.68 -22.70 19.32
CA VAL A 47 24.28 -21.31 19.55
C VAL A 47 24.54 -20.44 18.32
N VAL A 48 25.69 -20.60 17.65
CA VAL A 48 25.99 -19.84 16.43
C VAL A 48 24.99 -20.19 15.31
N GLU A 49 24.65 -21.46 15.14
CA GLU A 49 23.66 -21.88 14.14
C GLU A 49 22.28 -21.25 14.41
N VAL A 50 21.81 -21.27 15.67
CA VAL A 50 20.54 -20.63 16.05
C VAL A 50 20.55 -19.12 15.78
N VAL A 51 21.63 -18.43 16.16
CA VAL A 51 21.77 -16.98 15.91
C VAL A 51 21.79 -16.67 14.42
N VAL A 52 22.48 -17.47 13.60
CA VAL A 52 22.49 -17.29 12.14
C VAL A 52 21.10 -17.47 11.56
N VAL A 53 20.36 -18.50 11.98
CA VAL A 53 18.97 -18.73 11.52
C VAL A 53 18.08 -17.56 11.92
N GLU A 54 18.17 -17.07 13.15
CA GLU A 54 17.39 -15.92 13.61
C GLU A 54 17.68 -14.66 12.78
N VAL A 55 18.96 -14.35 12.55
CA VAL A 55 19.37 -13.22 11.72
C VAL A 55 18.83 -13.36 10.30
N VAL A 56 18.89 -14.56 9.70
CA VAL A 56 18.34 -14.82 8.36
C VAL A 56 16.83 -14.59 8.35
N VAL A 57 16.09 -15.08 9.35
CA VAL A 57 14.64 -14.85 9.45
C VAL A 57 14.32 -13.36 9.54
N VAL A 58 15.03 -12.61 10.39
CA VAL A 58 14.85 -11.15 10.51
C VAL A 58 15.11 -10.46 9.16
N VAL A 59 16.18 -10.82 8.46
CA VAL A 59 16.50 -10.26 7.13
C VAL A 59 15.38 -10.55 6.13
N VAL A 60 14.88 -11.79 6.11
CA VAL A 60 13.76 -12.18 5.22
C VAL A 60 12.51 -11.37 5.55
N VAL A 61 12.16 -11.22 6.82
CA VAL A 61 11.00 -10.41 7.25
C VAL A 61 11.16 -8.96 6.81
N VAL A 62 12.34 -8.36 7.01
CA VAL A 62 12.62 -6.98 6.56
C VAL A 62 12.47 -6.85 5.05
N VAL A 63 12.99 -7.80 4.27
CA VAL A 63 12.85 -7.80 2.81
C VAL A 63 11.38 -7.89 2.40
N VAL A 64 10.60 -8.79 3.01
CA VAL A 64 9.15 -8.90 2.74
C VAL A 64 8.43 -7.59 3.04
N VAL A 65 8.70 -6.96 4.18
CA VAL A 65 8.11 -5.66 4.54
C VAL A 65 8.47 -4.59 3.50
N VAL A 66 9.74 -4.51 3.07
CA VAL A 66 10.16 -3.56 2.02
C VAL A 66 9.42 -3.82 0.71
N VAL A 67 9.28 -5.08 0.29
CA VAL A 67 8.53 -5.44 -0.92
C VAL A 67 7.07 -5.00 -0.82
N VAL A 68 6.42 -5.25 0.32
CA VAL A 68 5.03 -4.82 0.55
C VAL A 68 4.91 -3.30 0.46
N VAL A 69 5.82 -2.55 1.09
CA VAL A 69 5.83 -1.07 1.02
C VAL A 69 5.98 -0.60 -0.42
N VAL A 70 6.89 -1.19 -1.20
CA VAL A 70 7.08 -0.84 -2.63
C VAL A 70 5.80 -1.11 -3.42
N VAL A 71 5.15 -2.26 -3.22
CA VAL A 71 3.89 -2.60 -3.89
C VAL A 71 2.81 -1.56 -3.56
N VAL A 72 2.65 -1.19 -2.29
CA VAL A 72 1.69 -0.17 -1.86
C VAL A 72 1.97 1.17 -2.54
N VAL A 73 3.24 1.61 -2.58
CA VAL A 73 3.62 2.85 -3.27
C VAL A 73 3.28 2.80 -4.75
N VAL A 74 3.55 1.68 -5.43
CA VAL A 74 3.20 1.50 -6.85
C VAL A 74 1.69 1.60 -7.06
N VAL A 75 0.89 0.94 -6.22
CA VAL A 75 -0.57 1.00 -6.29
C VAL A 75 -1.07 2.43 -6.12
N VAL A 76 -0.56 3.17 -5.13
CA VAL A 76 -0.90 4.58 -4.90
C VAL A 76 -0.56 5.42 -6.14
N VAL A 77 0.61 5.25 -6.73
CA VAL A 77 1.01 5.98 -7.94
C VAL A 77 0.06 5.67 -9.10
N VAL A 78 -0.32 4.41 -9.30
CA VAL A 78 -1.28 4.02 -10.35
C VAL A 78 -2.64 4.69 -10.13
N VAL A 79 -3.15 4.68 -8.89
CA VAL A 79 -4.41 5.36 -8.55
C VAL A 79 -4.33 6.85 -8.87
N VAL A 80 -3.26 7.53 -8.46
CA VAL A 80 -3.05 8.96 -8.76
C VAL A 80 -3.03 9.22 -10.27
N VAL A 81 -2.35 8.38 -11.06
CA VAL A 81 -2.32 8.51 -12.52
C VAL A 81 -3.72 8.35 -13.11
N VAL A 82 -4.49 7.36 -12.66
CA VAL A 82 -5.88 7.15 -13.12
C VAL A 82 -6.73 8.38 -12.80
N VAL A 83 -6.64 8.92 -11.59
CA VAL A 83 -7.36 10.14 -11.19
C VAL A 83 -7.00 11.31 -12.11
N VAL A 84 -5.71 11.54 -12.37
CA VAL A 84 -5.26 12.62 -13.28
C VAL A 84 -5.84 12.43 -14.68
N VAL A 85 -5.83 11.20 -15.21
CA VAL A 85 -6.41 10.91 -16.54
C VAL A 85 -7.91 11.21 -16.56
N VAL A 86 -8.66 10.80 -15.53
CA VAL A 86 -10.10 11.09 -15.41
C VAL A 86 -10.34 12.60 -15.39
N VAL A 87 -9.59 13.35 -14.59
CA VAL A 87 -9.69 14.82 -14.53
C VAL A 87 -9.43 15.45 -15.90
N VAL A 88 -8.39 15.01 -16.62
CA VAL A 88 -8.09 15.50 -17.97
C VAL A 88 -9.24 15.21 -18.93
N VAL A 89 -9.82 14.01 -18.91
CA VAL A 89 -10.98 13.65 -19.74
C VAL A 89 -12.17 14.57 -19.44
N VAL A 90 -12.47 14.80 -18.16
CA VAL A 90 -13.56 15.70 -17.74
C VAL A 90 -13.32 17.11 -18.26
N VAL A 91 -12.11 17.64 -18.13
CA VAL A 91 -11.76 18.97 -18.65
C VAL A 91 -11.96 19.04 -20.17
N VAL A 92 -11.53 18.01 -20.91
CA VAL A 92 -11.72 17.94 -22.37
C VAL A 92 -13.21 17.93 -22.71
N VAL A 93 -14.03 17.15 -22.01
CA VAL A 93 -15.49 17.11 -22.21
C VAL A 93 -16.10 18.48 -21.97
N VAL A 94 -15.75 19.16 -20.88
CA VAL A 94 -16.23 20.52 -20.58
C VAL A 94 -15.86 21.49 -21.69
N VAL A 95 -14.61 21.47 -22.17
CA VAL A 95 -14.17 22.32 -23.29
C VAL A 95 -14.99 22.05 -24.55
N VAL A 96 -15.24 20.79 -24.89
CA VAL A 96 -16.08 20.41 -26.05
C VAL A 96 -17.50 20.95 -25.90
N VAL A 97 -18.12 20.81 -24.72
CA VAL A 97 -19.45 21.36 -24.45
C VAL A 97 -19.46 22.87 -24.63
N VAL A 98 -18.48 23.59 -24.07
CA VAL A 98 -18.36 25.05 -24.24
C VAL A 98 -18.26 25.44 -25.72
N VAL A 99 -17.42 24.74 -26.49
CA VAL A 99 -17.28 25.00 -27.94
C VAL A 99 -18.60 24.79 -28.67
N VAL A 100 -19.31 23.69 -28.39
CA VAL A 100 -20.63 23.41 -28.99
C VAL A 100 -21.61 24.53 -28.68
N VAL A 101 -21.65 25.00 -27.43
CA VAL A 101 -22.53 26.10 -27.02
C VAL A 101 -22.20 27.40 -27.76
N VAL A 102 -20.92 27.74 -27.88
CA VAL A 102 -20.48 28.91 -28.65
C VAL A 102 -20.93 28.80 -30.11
N VAL A 103 -20.77 27.63 -30.73
CA VAL A 103 -21.23 27.39 -32.12
C VAL A 103 -22.73 27.58 -32.23
N VAL A 104 -23.52 27.02 -31.29
CA VAL A 104 -24.99 27.18 -31.27
C VAL A 104 -25.36 28.66 -31.16
N VAL A 105 -24.73 29.42 -30.25
CA VAL A 105 -24.97 30.86 -30.11
C VAL A 105 -24.66 31.61 -31.40
N VAL A 106 -23.53 31.33 -32.06
CA VAL A 106 -23.17 31.95 -33.35
C VAL A 106 -24.21 31.64 -34.42
N VAL A 107 -24.65 30.39 -34.54
CA VAL A 107 -25.70 29.99 -35.50
C VAL A 107 -27.00 30.76 -35.22
N VAL A 108 -27.42 30.85 -33.96
CA VAL A 108 -28.62 31.60 -33.56
C VAL A 108 -28.49 33.09 -33.94
N VAL A 109 -27.33 33.71 -33.68
CA VAL A 109 -27.07 35.11 -34.07
C VAL A 109 -27.16 35.28 -35.58
N VAL A 110 -26.55 34.38 -36.36
CA VAL A 110 -26.62 34.42 -37.83
C VAL A 110 -28.06 34.32 -38.31
N VAL A 111 -28.85 33.40 -37.75
CA VAL A 111 -30.28 33.25 -38.08
C VAL A 111 -31.04 34.54 -37.80
N VAL A 112 -30.83 35.18 -36.65
CA VAL A 112 -31.45 36.47 -36.32
C VAL A 112 -31.08 37.54 -37.35
N VAL A 113 -29.79 37.67 -37.68
CA VAL A 113 -29.32 38.67 -38.65
C VAL A 113 -29.98 38.45 -40.00
N VAL A 114 -30.04 37.20 -40.48
CA VAL A 114 -30.71 36.86 -41.74
C VAL A 114 -32.19 37.26 -41.70
N VAL A 115 -32.91 36.91 -40.62
CA VAL A 115 -34.34 37.27 -40.48
C VAL A 115 -34.55 38.78 -40.48
N VAL A 116 -33.71 39.55 -39.77
CA VAL A 116 -33.79 41.01 -39.73
C VAL A 116 -33.51 41.64 -41.11
N VAL A 117 -32.50 41.16 -41.83
CA VAL A 117 -32.14 41.67 -43.17
C VAL A 117 -33.23 41.33 -44.19
N SER A 118 -33.76 40.10 -44.19
CA SER A 118 -34.86 39.72 -45.08
C SER A 118 -36.12 40.55 -44.83
N SER A 119 -36.44 40.85 -43.57
CA SER A 119 -37.60 41.67 -43.20
C SER A 119 -37.47 43.13 -43.69
N SER A 120 -36.25 43.64 -43.82
CA SER A 120 -35.98 45.01 -44.26
C SER A 120 -36.20 45.22 -45.76
N SER A 121 -36.25 44.15 -46.55
CA SER A 121 -36.36 44.22 -48.02
C SER A 121 -37.81 44.29 -48.51
N SER A 122 -38.79 44.17 -47.60
CA SER A 122 -40.20 43.96 -47.93
C SER A 122 -41.12 44.96 -47.23
N SER A 123 -40.88 46.27 -47.37
CA SER A 123 -41.88 47.28 -46.96
C SER A 123 -41.74 48.58 -47.73
N SER A 124 -42.38 48.59 -48.90
CA SER A 124 -43.44 49.57 -49.11
C SER A 124 -44.66 49.05 -48.35
N SER A 125 -45.32 49.89 -47.53
CA SER A 125 -46.62 49.68 -46.84
C SER A 125 -46.60 49.25 -45.36
N SER A 126 -46.43 50.27 -44.51
CA SER A 126 -47.04 50.55 -43.20
C SER A 126 -47.78 49.45 -42.42
N SER A 127 -47.44 49.35 -41.12
CA SER A 127 -48.25 48.79 -40.00
C SER A 127 -48.00 47.33 -39.55
N SER A 128 -46.74 46.94 -39.27
CA SER A 128 -46.45 45.62 -38.63
C SER A 128 -45.19 45.62 -37.73
N SER A 129 -45.07 46.56 -36.80
CA SER A 129 -43.91 46.68 -35.89
C SER A 129 -43.87 45.63 -34.77
N SER A 130 -44.92 44.84 -34.56
CA SER A 130 -44.99 43.89 -33.45
C SER A 130 -44.25 42.57 -33.72
N SER A 131 -44.13 42.16 -34.99
CA SER A 131 -43.62 40.82 -35.35
C SER A 131 -42.11 40.68 -35.17
N SER A 132 -41.34 41.76 -35.35
CA SER A 132 -39.88 41.73 -35.20
C SER A 132 -39.43 41.59 -33.74
N ILE A 133 -40.18 42.17 -32.79
CA ILE A 133 -39.87 42.06 -31.36
C ILE A 133 -40.08 40.64 -30.85
N VAL A 134 -41.12 39.95 -31.34
CA VAL A 134 -41.44 38.58 -30.92
C VAL A 134 -40.30 37.63 -31.32
N VAL A 135 -39.74 37.77 -32.53
CA VAL A 135 -38.62 36.93 -32.98
C VAL A 135 -37.38 37.15 -32.12
N VAL A 136 -37.06 38.40 -31.80
CA VAL A 136 -35.92 38.72 -30.93
C VAL A 136 -36.12 38.14 -29.52
N VAL A 137 -37.31 38.29 -28.95
CA VAL A 137 -37.64 37.73 -27.62
C VAL A 137 -37.55 36.21 -27.62
N VAL A 138 -38.11 35.53 -28.63
CA VAL A 138 -38.04 34.06 -28.75
C VAL A 138 -36.58 33.61 -28.83
N VAL A 139 -35.74 34.29 -29.59
CA VAL A 139 -34.33 33.95 -29.71
C VAL A 139 -33.58 34.14 -28.39
N ILE A 140 -33.80 35.25 -27.69
CA ILE A 140 -33.21 35.47 -26.37
C ILE A 140 -33.64 34.36 -25.40
N VAL A 141 -34.92 34.00 -25.38
CA VAL A 141 -35.43 32.92 -24.51
C VAL A 141 -34.75 31.59 -24.85
N VAL A 142 -34.62 31.23 -26.13
CA VAL A 142 -33.93 30.00 -26.54
C VAL A 142 -32.47 30.02 -26.08
N VAL A 143 -31.75 31.13 -26.26
CA VAL A 143 -30.36 31.25 -25.81
C VAL A 143 -30.25 31.08 -24.29
N VAL A 144 -31.13 31.74 -23.52
CA VAL A 144 -31.15 31.62 -22.05
C VAL A 144 -31.40 30.18 -21.63
N VAL A 145 -32.39 29.51 -22.22
CA VAL A 145 -32.71 28.11 -21.93
C VAL A 145 -31.51 27.21 -22.23
N VAL A 146 -30.86 27.38 -23.38
CA VAL A 146 -29.66 26.60 -23.74
C VAL A 146 -28.54 26.82 -22.72
N VAL A 147 -28.28 28.07 -22.32
CA VAL A 147 -27.25 28.37 -21.32
C VAL A 147 -27.57 27.73 -19.97
N VAL A 148 -28.83 27.81 -19.51
CA VAL A 148 -29.24 27.20 -18.24
C VAL A 148 -29.04 25.68 -18.26
N VAL A 149 -29.50 25.01 -19.33
CA VAL A 149 -29.34 23.55 -19.47
C VAL A 149 -27.86 23.16 -19.47
N VAL A 150 -27.00 23.94 -20.13
CA VAL A 150 -25.56 23.67 -20.15
C VAL A 150 -24.96 23.80 -18.76
N VAL A 151 -25.32 24.84 -18.01
CA VAL A 151 -24.84 25.04 -16.65
C VAL A 151 -25.26 23.87 -15.75
N GLU A 152 -26.52 23.46 -15.81
CA GLU A 152 -27.01 22.30 -15.04
C GLU A 152 -26.27 21.01 -15.41
N VAL A 153 -26.02 20.75 -16.70
CA VAL A 153 -25.27 19.56 -17.16
C VAL A 153 -23.82 19.59 -16.67
N VAL A 154 -23.18 20.77 -16.68
CA VAL A 154 -21.82 20.94 -16.17
C VAL A 154 -21.77 20.70 -14.67
N GLU A 155 -22.69 21.28 -13.90
CA GLU A 155 -22.77 21.05 -12.45
C GLU A 155 -23.01 19.58 -12.12
N ALA A 156 -23.94 18.92 -12.82
CA ALA A 156 -24.20 17.49 -12.64
C ALA A 156 -22.96 16.63 -12.95
N LEU A 157 -22.23 16.94 -14.02
CA LEU A 157 -20.97 16.25 -14.35
C LEU A 157 -19.91 16.46 -13.28
N VAL A 158 -19.76 17.68 -12.77
CA VAL A 158 -18.82 17.98 -11.68
C VAL A 158 -19.19 17.18 -10.43
N VAL A 159 -20.47 17.11 -10.07
CA VAL A 159 -20.94 16.34 -8.91
C VAL A 159 -20.67 14.84 -9.08
N VAL A 160 -20.94 14.28 -10.26
CA VAL A 160 -20.66 12.86 -10.54
C VAL A 160 -19.16 12.57 -10.40
N VAL A 161 -18.31 13.44 -10.94
CA VAL A 161 -16.85 13.31 -10.82
C VAL A 161 -16.42 13.41 -9.36
N VAL A 162 -16.96 14.37 -8.59
CA VAL A 162 -16.63 14.52 -7.16
C VAL A 162 -17.08 13.29 -6.36
N ILE A 163 -18.27 12.75 -6.64
CA ILE A 163 -18.79 11.56 -5.96
C ILE A 163 -17.90 10.33 -6.24
N GLU A 164 -17.51 10.10 -7.50
CA GLU A 164 -16.60 8.99 -7.82
C GLU A 164 -15.23 9.11 -7.12
N GLN A 165 -14.76 10.34 -6.89
CA GLN A 165 -13.49 10.57 -6.20
C GLN A 165 -13.59 10.43 -4.67
N TYR A 166 -14.76 10.68 -4.06
CA TYR A 166 -14.94 10.66 -2.61
C TYR A 166 -15.52 9.36 -2.05
N TRP A 167 -16.19 8.54 -2.87
CA TRP A 167 -16.81 7.30 -2.37
C TRP A 167 -15.84 6.10 -2.31
N PHE A 168 -14.66 6.20 -2.91
CA PHE A 168 -13.65 5.15 -2.80
C PHE A 168 -12.71 5.45 -1.64
N ASP A 169 -13.18 5.26 -0.41
CA ASP A 169 -12.31 5.20 0.76
C ASP A 169 -11.90 3.71 0.96
N PRO A 170 -10.67 3.31 0.57
CA PRO A 170 -10.23 1.92 0.64
C PRO A 170 -10.07 1.40 2.08
N SER A 171 -10.27 2.28 3.07
CA SER A 171 -10.14 1.97 4.49
C SER A 171 -11.29 1.12 5.05
N ASP A 172 -12.48 1.13 4.44
CA ASP A 172 -13.65 0.37 4.91
C ASP A 172 -13.61 -1.14 4.58
N ILE A 173 -12.75 -1.56 3.64
CA ILE A 173 -12.64 -2.99 3.25
C ILE A 173 -11.87 -3.80 4.31
N LEU A 174 -11.01 -3.18 5.11
CA LEU A 174 -10.12 -3.91 6.03
C LEU A 174 -10.72 -4.22 7.40
N THR A 175 -11.88 -3.65 7.75
CA THR A 175 -12.39 -3.72 9.12
C THR A 175 -13.38 -4.87 9.36
N ASN A 176 -14.02 -5.40 8.32
CA ASN A 176 -15.13 -6.35 8.49
C ASN A 176 -14.73 -7.85 8.54
N GLU A 177 -13.46 -8.23 8.31
CA GLU A 177 -13.06 -9.65 8.34
C GLU A 177 -12.39 -10.11 9.65
N ILE A 178 -12.06 -9.22 10.60
CA ILE A 178 -11.26 -9.60 11.78
C ILE A 178 -12.13 -9.83 13.05
N GLU A 179 -13.37 -9.37 13.07
CA GLU A 179 -14.20 -9.36 14.30
C GLU A 179 -15.00 -10.66 14.55
N LEU A 180 -14.74 -11.77 13.83
CA LEU A 180 -15.58 -12.98 13.94
C LEU A 180 -14.94 -14.23 14.57
N THR A 181 -13.73 -14.17 15.16
CA THR A 181 -13.05 -15.41 15.59
C THR A 181 -12.51 -15.51 17.01
N THR A 182 -12.67 -14.50 17.89
CA THR A 182 -12.02 -14.57 19.23
C THR A 182 -12.93 -14.21 20.40
N GLU A 183 -14.16 -14.71 20.40
CA GLU A 183 -14.96 -14.86 21.63
C GLU A 183 -15.20 -16.33 21.89
N ASN A 184 -14.20 -17.07 22.40
CA ASN A 184 -14.52 -18.24 23.21
C ASN A 184 -13.38 -18.59 24.19
N GLU A 185 -13.76 -18.63 25.46
CA GLU A 185 -13.16 -19.41 26.56
C GLU A 185 -12.07 -18.75 27.41
N THR A 186 -12.56 -17.79 28.19
CA THR A 186 -12.38 -17.70 29.64
C THR A 186 -12.34 -19.08 30.34
N SER A 187 -11.30 -19.35 31.13
CA SER A 187 -11.48 -19.71 32.55
C SER A 187 -10.15 -19.75 33.33
N PRO A 188 -10.05 -19.05 34.47
CA PRO A 188 -8.94 -19.15 35.41
C PRO A 188 -9.27 -20.15 36.52
N SER A 189 -8.40 -21.13 36.78
CA SER A 189 -8.38 -21.81 38.08
C SER A 189 -6.94 -22.18 38.43
N THR A 190 -6.30 -21.46 39.34
CA THR A 190 -6.35 -21.68 40.80
C THR A 190 -5.08 -22.42 41.24
N ILE A 191 -4.27 -21.67 41.97
CA ILE A 191 -3.09 -22.04 42.73
C ILE A 191 -3.45 -23.19 43.70
N GLN A 192 -2.66 -24.27 43.70
CA GLN A 192 -2.04 -24.89 44.89
C GLN A 192 -1.05 -25.98 44.50
#